data_AF-A0A8I1AKJ5-F1
#
_entry.id   AF-A0A8I1AKJ5-F1
#
_cell.length_a   1.000
_cell.length_b   1.000
_cell.length_c   1.000
_cell.angle_alpha   90.00
_cell.angle_beta   90.00
_cell.angle_gamma   90.00
#
_symmetry.space_group_name_H-M   'P 1'
#
loop_
_entity.id
_entity.type
_entity.pdbx_description
1 polymer ?
#
loop_
_entity_poly.entity_id
_entity_poly.type
_entity_poly.pdbx_seq_one_letter_code
_entity_poly.pdbx_strand_id
1 'polypeptide(L)'
;MPGWDFDVRFDNNSSDLSTSELAKLSVWSNNMHNRFPIVDVVSVVGLAEPTERSAQELAHRRAANVKSALDQFLIRGERNSMIARIYKLPFPASEFDDNGRRVEITFGPGCPNHCCPNLNPIPRAQ
;
A
#
# COMPACT_ATOMS: atom_id res chain seq x y z
N MET A 1 6.08 13.52 3.30
CA MET A 1 7.16 12.74 2.67
C MET A 1 6.55 11.98 1.50
N PRO A 2 7.18 11.95 0.31
CA PRO A 2 6.67 11.14 -0.78
C PRO A 2 6.73 9.66 -0.37
N GLY A 3 5.59 8.97 -0.43
CA GLY A 3 5.49 7.54 -0.19
C GLY A 3 6.06 6.74 -1.36
N TRP A 4 6.47 5.50 -1.10
CA TRP A 4 6.80 4.55 -2.16
C TRP A 4 5.56 3.72 -2.43
N ASP A 5 5.01 3.86 -3.63
CA ASP A 5 3.80 3.16 -4.03
C ASP A 5 4.12 1.88 -4.82
N PHE A 6 3.34 0.83 -4.59
CA PHE A 6 3.43 -0.43 -5.31
C PHE A 6 2.04 -1.02 -5.53
N ASP A 7 1.77 -1.45 -6.75
CA ASP A 7 0.47 -2.01 -7.12
C ASP A 7 0.57 -3.52 -7.34
N VAL A 8 -0.36 -4.24 -6.74
CA VAL A 8 -0.56 -5.68 -6.94
C VAL A 8 -1.80 -5.88 -7.79
N ARG A 9 -1.67 -6.59 -8.93
CA ARG A 9 -2.77 -6.80 -9.87
C ARG A 9 -3.50 -8.13 -9.66
N PHE A 10 -4.78 -8.15 -10.01
CA PHE A 10 -5.65 -9.31 -9.87
C PHE A 10 -6.42 -9.61 -11.15
N ASP A 11 -6.75 -10.88 -11.34
CA ASP A 11 -7.67 -11.31 -12.38
C ASP A 11 -9.11 -10.88 -12.07
N ASN A 12 -9.93 -10.82 -13.12
CA ASN A 12 -11.34 -10.46 -13.04
C ASN A 12 -12.10 -11.39 -12.07
N ASN A 13 -12.86 -10.80 -11.15
CA ASN A 13 -13.62 -11.51 -10.11
C ASN A 13 -12.77 -12.40 -9.18
N SER A 14 -11.45 -12.21 -9.14
CA SER A 14 -10.55 -12.98 -8.29
C SER A 14 -9.89 -12.12 -7.20
N SER A 15 -9.75 -12.69 -6.02
CA SER A 15 -8.90 -12.17 -4.95
C SER A 15 -7.59 -12.95 -4.78
N ASP A 16 -7.34 -13.93 -5.64
CA ASP A 16 -6.19 -14.80 -5.51
C ASP A 16 -4.94 -14.09 -6.02
N LEU A 17 -3.90 -14.10 -5.18
CA LEU A 17 -2.58 -13.60 -5.54
C LEU A 17 -1.92 -14.58 -6.51
N SER A 18 -1.73 -14.16 -7.77
CA SER A 18 -0.95 -14.97 -8.70
C SER A 18 0.49 -15.13 -8.18
N THR A 19 1.12 -16.27 -8.48
CA THR A 19 2.53 -16.51 -8.11
C THR A 19 3.45 -15.41 -8.64
N SER A 20 3.15 -14.87 -9.82
CA SER A 20 3.94 -13.79 -10.43
C SER A 20 3.86 -12.48 -9.64
N GLU A 21 2.67 -12.12 -9.15
CA GLU A 21 2.46 -10.90 -8.37
C GLU A 21 3.01 -11.06 -6.95
N LEU A 22 2.87 -12.25 -6.36
CA LEU A 22 3.47 -12.57 -5.07
C LEU A 22 5.01 -12.49 -5.12
N ALA A 23 5.62 -12.97 -6.20
CA ALA A 23 7.07 -12.88 -6.41
C ALA A 23 7.53 -11.42 -6.54
N LYS A 24 6.82 -10.59 -7.32
CA LYS A 24 7.12 -9.15 -7.44
C LYS A 24 6.99 -8.44 -6.09
N LEU A 25 5.92 -8.73 -5.35
CA LEU A 25 5.68 -8.17 -4.02
C LEU A 25 6.82 -8.55 -3.07
N SER A 26 7.24 -9.81 -3.06
CA SER A 26 8.36 -10.27 -2.23
C SER A 26 9.67 -9.53 -2.54
N VAL A 27 10.02 -9.38 -3.82
CA VAL A 27 11.22 -8.62 -4.24
C VAL A 27 11.11 -7.16 -3.81
N TRP A 28 9.96 -6.53 -4.01
CA TRP A 28 9.73 -5.15 -3.58
C TRP A 28 9.83 -5.02 -2.05
N SER A 29 9.21 -5.92 -1.28
CA SER A 29 9.27 -5.93 0.19
C SER A 29 10.71 -6.06 0.68
N ASN A 30 11.49 -6.98 0.14
CA ASN A 30 12.90 -7.13 0.50
C ASN A 30 13.71 -5.85 0.19
N ASN A 31 13.46 -5.22 -0.95
CA ASN A 31 14.10 -3.94 -1.28
C ASN A 31 13.73 -2.82 -0.30
N MET A 32 12.46 -2.71 0.09
CA MET A 32 12.03 -1.71 1.08
C MET A 32 12.66 -1.96 2.44
N HIS A 33 12.65 -3.21 2.91
CA HIS A 33 13.23 -3.59 4.20
C HIS A 33 14.74 -3.30 4.26
N ASN A 34 15.49 -3.60 3.19
CA ASN A 34 16.93 -3.35 3.13
C ASN A 34 17.28 -1.86 3.07
N ARG A 35 16.41 -1.03 2.47
CA ARG A 35 16.63 0.42 2.33
C ARG A 35 16.16 1.20 3.55
N PHE A 36 15.12 0.74 4.21
CA PHE A 36 14.43 1.47 5.26
C PHE A 36 14.26 0.57 6.51
N PRO A 37 15.17 0.68 7.50
CA PRO A 37 15.11 -0.13 8.70
C PRO A 37 13.95 0.24 9.62
N ILE A 38 13.37 1.43 9.45
CA ILE A 38 12.23 1.93 10.22
C ILE A 38 11.10 2.22 9.24
N VAL A 39 9.93 1.67 9.53
CA VAL A 39 8.72 1.84 8.73
C VAL A 39 7.69 2.57 9.58
N ASP A 40 7.26 3.75 9.12
CA ASP A 40 6.27 4.57 9.83
C ASP A 40 4.87 4.21 9.35
N VAL A 41 4.64 4.22 8.03
CA VAL A 41 3.31 3.99 7.45
C VAL A 41 3.34 2.81 6.48
N VAL A 42 2.34 1.93 6.60
CA VAL A 42 1.96 1.00 5.53
C VAL A 42 0.45 1.12 5.34
N SER A 43 0.03 1.60 4.16
CA SER A 43 -1.38 1.68 3.80
C SER A 43 -1.68 0.75 2.64
N VAL A 44 -2.73 -0.05 2.78
CA VAL A 44 -3.21 -0.99 1.77
C VAL A 44 -4.60 -0.57 1.33
N VAL A 45 -4.77 -0.25 0.05
CA VAL A 45 -6.05 0.13 -0.54
C VAL A 45 -6.43 -0.90 -1.59
N GLY A 46 -7.40 -1.76 -1.27
CA GLY A 46 -7.97 -2.69 -2.23
C GLY A 46 -8.99 -2.01 -3.13
N LEU A 47 -8.89 -2.31 -4.42
CA LEU A 47 -9.79 -1.84 -5.45
C LEU A 47 -10.49 -3.02 -6.14
N ALA A 48 -11.70 -2.74 -6.63
CA ALA A 48 -12.41 -3.60 -7.56
C ALA A 48 -13.12 -2.73 -8.59
N GLU A 49 -13.29 -3.26 -9.79
CA GLU A 49 -14.10 -2.61 -10.81
C GLU A 49 -15.58 -2.66 -10.43
N PRO A 50 -16.39 -1.64 -10.78
CA PRO A 50 -17.82 -1.63 -10.49
C PRO A 50 -18.58 -2.77 -11.20
N THR A 51 -17.99 -3.35 -12.23
CA THR A 51 -18.53 -4.47 -13.00
C THR A 51 -18.22 -5.85 -12.40
N GLU A 52 -17.40 -5.91 -11.34
CA GLU A 52 -17.06 -7.16 -10.66
C GLU A 52 -18.15 -7.62 -9.69
N ARG A 53 -18.27 -8.94 -9.54
CA ARG A 53 -19.24 -9.59 -8.65
C ARG A 53 -18.89 -9.28 -7.20
N SER A 54 -19.87 -8.75 -6.47
CA SER A 54 -19.67 -8.30 -5.09
C SER A 54 -18.43 -7.41 -4.94
N ALA A 55 -18.28 -6.42 -5.83
CA ALA A 55 -17.07 -5.60 -5.97
C ALA A 55 -16.50 -5.09 -4.63
N GLN A 56 -17.34 -4.60 -3.72
CA GLN A 56 -16.88 -4.12 -2.41
C GLN A 56 -16.25 -5.23 -1.55
N GLU A 57 -16.87 -6.42 -1.50
CA GLU A 57 -16.32 -7.58 -0.79
C GLU A 57 -15.05 -8.08 -1.47
N LEU A 58 -15.01 -8.06 -2.80
CA LEU A 58 -13.85 -8.46 -3.59
C LEU A 58 -12.65 -7.55 -3.33
N ALA A 59 -12.85 -6.24 -3.34
CA ALA A 59 -11.83 -5.24 -2.98
C ALA A 59 -11.28 -5.48 -1.57
N HIS A 60 -12.17 -5.81 -0.61
CA HIS A 60 -11.76 -6.14 0.75
C HIS A 60 -10.94 -7.44 0.82
N ARG A 61 -11.35 -8.50 0.13
CA ARG A 61 -10.58 -9.76 0.08
C ARG A 61 -9.20 -9.56 -0.55
N ARG A 62 -9.11 -8.79 -1.63
CA ARG A 62 -7.82 -8.44 -2.24
C ARG A 62 -6.90 -7.72 -1.26
N ALA A 63 -7.42 -6.67 -0.59
CA ALA A 63 -6.66 -5.93 0.41
C ALA A 63 -6.17 -6.86 1.55
N ALA A 64 -7.04 -7.75 2.05
CA ALA A 64 -6.70 -8.68 3.12
C ALA A 64 -5.61 -9.68 2.70
N ASN A 65 -5.70 -10.23 1.47
CA ASN A 65 -4.71 -11.17 0.95
C ASN A 65 -3.33 -10.52 0.77
N VAL A 66 -3.28 -9.30 0.22
CA VAL A 66 -2.03 -8.53 0.12
C VAL A 66 -1.48 -8.18 1.50
N LYS A 67 -2.35 -7.77 2.43
CA LYS A 67 -1.92 -7.45 3.79
C LYS A 67 -1.32 -8.67 4.50
N SER A 68 -1.92 -9.83 4.33
CA SER A 68 -1.38 -11.09 4.86
C SER A 68 -0.01 -11.43 4.27
N ALA A 69 0.18 -11.22 2.95
CA ALA A 69 1.48 -11.43 2.31
C ALA A 69 2.55 -10.44 2.84
N LEU A 70 2.22 -9.14 2.97
CA LEU A 70 3.11 -8.15 3.58
C LEU A 70 3.50 -8.52 5.02
N ASP A 71 2.54 -9.05 5.79
CA ASP A 71 2.78 -9.51 7.16
C ASP A 71 3.73 -10.70 7.23
N GLN A 72 3.73 -11.58 6.22
CA GLN A 72 4.69 -12.68 6.09
C GLN A 72 6.07 -12.19 5.63
N PHE A 73 6.11 -11.12 4.83
CA PHE A 73 7.35 -10.46 4.42
C PHE A 73 7.90 -9.45 5.43
N LEU A 74 7.31 -9.39 6.64
CA LEU A 74 7.71 -8.51 7.73
C LEU A 74 7.66 -7.02 7.37
N ILE A 75 6.78 -6.64 6.44
CA ILE A 75 6.48 -5.24 6.12
C ILE A 75 5.32 -4.76 6.99
N ARG A 76 5.68 -4.11 8.09
CA ARG A 76 4.73 -3.52 9.05
C ARG A 76 5.23 -2.15 9.48
N GLY A 77 4.38 -1.14 9.35
CA GLY A 77 4.61 0.19 9.91
C GLY A 77 3.91 0.36 11.25
N GLU A 78 4.35 1.35 12.05
CA GLU A 78 3.66 1.75 13.27
C GLU A 78 2.20 2.16 12.99
N ARG A 79 2.00 2.88 11.89
CA ARG A 79 0.70 3.26 11.35
C ARG A 79 0.35 2.32 10.20
N ASN A 80 -0.65 1.49 10.43
CA ASN A 80 -1.08 0.50 9.46
C ASN A 80 -2.57 0.67 9.15
N SER A 81 -2.91 0.83 7.87
CA SER A 81 -4.30 0.98 7.42
C SER A 81 -4.63 0.02 6.29
N MET A 82 -5.86 -0.49 6.31
CA MET A 82 -6.42 -1.29 5.23
C MET A 82 -7.80 -0.72 4.89
N ILE A 83 -8.01 -0.37 3.62
CA ILE A 83 -9.26 0.18 3.12
C ILE A 83 -9.63 -0.57 1.83
N ALA A 84 -10.94 -0.70 1.57
CA ALA A 84 -11.46 -1.26 0.34
C ALA A 84 -12.42 -0.28 -0.32
N ARG A 85 -12.29 -0.04 -1.63
CA ARG A 85 -13.15 0.88 -2.38
C ARG A 85 -13.44 0.34 -3.78
N ILE A 86 -14.60 0.73 -4.31
CA ILE A 86 -14.90 0.54 -5.73
C ILE A 86 -14.11 1.57 -6.51
N TYR A 87 -13.39 1.11 -7.54
CA TYR A 87 -12.61 1.97 -8.41
C TYR A 87 -13.52 2.93 -9.19
N LYS A 88 -13.05 4.16 -9.32
CA LYS A 88 -13.70 5.18 -10.13
C LYS A 88 -12.71 5.56 -11.22
N LEU A 89 -13.09 5.32 -12.47
CA LEU A 89 -12.33 5.77 -13.62
C LEU A 89 -12.10 7.29 -13.52
N PRO A 90 -10.86 7.76 -13.75
CA PRO A 90 -10.63 9.19 -13.92
C PRO A 90 -11.43 9.67 -15.13
N PHE A 91 -11.92 10.92 -15.05
CA PHE A 91 -12.67 11.54 -16.14
C PHE A 91 -11.85 12.70 -16.73
N PRO A 92 -11.54 12.68 -18.05
CA PRO A 92 -11.90 11.65 -19.03
C PRO A 92 -11.05 10.38 -18.89
N ALA A 93 -11.63 9.22 -19.22
CA ALA A 93 -10.90 7.96 -19.22
C ALA A 93 -9.89 7.92 -20.39
N SER A 94 -8.68 7.46 -20.09
CA SER A 94 -7.58 7.22 -21.01
C SER A 94 -7.38 5.72 -21.22
N GLU A 95 -6.89 5.33 -22.39
CA GLU A 95 -6.45 3.95 -22.65
C GLU A 95 -5.23 3.52 -21.80
N PHE A 96 -4.53 4.50 -21.22
CA PHE A 96 -3.39 4.28 -20.33
C PHE A 96 -3.78 4.19 -18.86
N ASP A 97 -5.06 4.34 -18.54
CA ASP A 97 -5.52 4.26 -17.15
C ASP A 97 -5.41 2.83 -16.64
N ASP A 98 -4.79 2.68 -15.48
CA ASP A 98 -4.71 1.38 -14.82
C ASP A 98 -6.09 0.97 -14.29
N ASN A 99 -6.41 -0.31 -14.39
CA ASN A 99 -7.74 -0.81 -14.05
C ASN A 99 -7.88 -1.05 -12.54
N GLY A 100 -9.11 -0.99 -12.04
CA GLY A 100 -9.48 -1.15 -10.64
C GLY A 100 -9.24 -2.54 -10.06
N ARG A 101 -8.74 -3.52 -10.83
CA ARG A 101 -8.45 -4.88 -10.33
C ARG A 101 -7.06 -4.93 -9.69
N ARG A 102 -6.87 -4.11 -8.66
CA ARG A 102 -5.57 -3.97 -8.00
C ARG A 102 -5.68 -3.67 -6.52
N VAL A 103 -4.55 -3.79 -5.83
CA VAL A 103 -4.34 -3.26 -4.50
C VAL A 103 -3.17 -2.29 -4.57
N GLU A 104 -3.37 -1.09 -4.08
CA GLU A 104 -2.36 -0.05 -3.98
C GLU A 104 -1.73 -0.12 -2.58
N ILE A 105 -0.41 -0.16 -2.52
CA ILE A 105 0.37 -0.20 -1.29
C ILE A 105 1.17 1.07 -1.21
N THR A 106 0.93 1.88 -0.18
CA THR A 106 1.77 3.04 0.14
C THR A 106 2.68 2.71 1.32
N PHE A 107 3.98 2.81 1.09
CA PHE A 107 5.01 2.62 2.10
C PHE A 107 5.66 3.97 2.48
N GLY A 108 5.57 4.33 3.75
CA GLY A 108 6.20 5.50 4.34
C GLY A 108 7.39 5.11 5.21
N PRO A 109 8.64 5.42 4.81
CA PRO A 109 9.79 5.19 5.68
C PRO A 109 9.70 6.07 6.92
N GLY A 110 10.06 5.52 8.06
CA GLY A 110 10.20 6.28 9.30
C GLY A 110 11.60 6.86 9.46
N CYS A 111 11.74 7.81 10.39
CA CYS A 111 13.06 8.27 10.84
C CYS A 111 13.34 7.77 12.26
N PRO A 112 14.62 7.55 12.61
CA PRO A 112 15.03 7.50 14.00
C PRO A 112 14.57 8.78 14.71
N ASN A 113 14.01 8.66 15.92
CA ASN A 113 13.54 9.79 16.75
C ASN A 113 12.43 10.66 16.11
N HIS A 114 11.46 10.04 15.42
CA HIS A 114 10.25 10.70 14.88
C HIS A 114 10.50 11.95 14.01
N CYS A 115 11.60 11.96 13.26
CA CYS A 115 11.96 13.00 12.30
C CYS A 115 12.06 14.45 12.81
N CYS A 116 12.00 14.77 14.13
CA CYS A 116 12.41 16.06 14.72
C CYS A 116 12.16 16.11 16.25
N PRO A 117 13.18 16.14 17.12
CA PRO A 117 13.03 16.64 18.50
C PRO A 117 13.12 18.18 18.59
N ASN A 118 13.69 18.86 17.59
CA ASN A 118 14.13 20.26 17.69
C ASN A 118 13.43 21.20 16.70
N LEU A 119 12.10 21.34 16.79
CA LEU A 119 11.39 22.38 16.06
C LEU A 119 11.18 23.68 16.85
N ASN A 120 11.78 23.88 18.03
CA ASN A 120 11.98 25.19 18.66
C ASN A 120 12.93 25.11 19.87
N PRO A 121 14.21 25.50 19.78
CA PRO A 121 14.93 25.94 20.98
C PRO A 121 14.35 27.31 21.37
N ILE A 122 13.51 27.35 22.40
CA ILE A 122 13.20 28.61 23.09
C ILE A 122 14.54 29.17 23.57
N PRO A 123 14.97 30.38 23.14
CA PRO A 123 16.18 30.98 23.68
C PRO A 123 15.99 31.15 25.19
N ARG A 124 16.84 30.51 26.00
CA ARG A 124 16.92 30.87 27.41
C ARG A 124 17.47 32.29 27.47
N ALA A 125 16.63 33.24 27.85
CA ALA A 125 17.08 34.56 28.25
C ALA A 125 18.06 34.39 29.44
N GLN A 126 19.24 35.00 29.30
CA GLN A 126 20.20 35.19 30.38
C GLN A 126 19.70 36.26 31.34
#